data_AF-A0A957M5S4-F1
#
_entry.id   AF-A0A957M5S4-F1
#
_cell.length_a   1.000
_cell.length_b   1.000
_cell.length_c   1.000
_cell.angle_alpha   90.00
_cell.angle_beta   90.00
_cell.angle_gamma   90.00
#
_symmetry.space_group_name_H-M   'P 1'
#
loop_
_entity.id
_entity.type
_entity.pdbx_description
1 polymer ?
#
loop_
_entity_poly.entity_id
_entity_poly.type
_entity_poly.pdbx_seq_one_letter_code
_entity_poly.pdbx_strand_id
1 'polypeptide(L)'
;MQPERGTRELTILNAVAQALNRSVDLDAALHAALAKAAELLDLHAGWIWLLNEENGEHYLAAAQNLPPALAEKPERMEGWCYCVEQYFEGTLAEAANIDFITCSRLKNYMTGTDGLRFHASVPLHAHGKQIGILNVAAADWCELAPEDLSLLYTMGDMLGIAIERARLYERSAELGAERERNRLAREIHDTLAQGFSAIALQLETADALLEAEGDAARIHKAVQQALALA
;
A
#
# COMPACT_ATOMS: atom_id res chain seq x y z
N MET A 1 38.15 -2.40 17.54
CA MET A 1 37.48 -2.45 16.21
C MET A 1 35.95 -2.48 16.26
N GLN A 2 35.28 -2.54 17.43
CA GLN A 2 33.80 -2.55 17.52
C GLN A 2 33.05 -1.21 17.33
N PRO A 3 33.59 0.00 17.62
CA PRO A 3 32.76 1.21 17.59
C PRO A 3 32.36 1.66 16.18
N GLU A 4 33.22 1.49 15.17
CA GLU A 4 32.92 1.89 13.78
C GLU A 4 31.86 1.00 13.11
N ARG A 5 31.75 -0.27 13.53
CA ARG A 5 30.81 -1.24 12.96
C ARG A 5 29.36 -0.92 13.32
N GLY A 6 29.09 -0.71 14.60
CA GLY A 6 27.74 -0.31 15.06
C GLY A 6 27.32 1.03 14.46
N THR A 7 28.25 1.96 14.26
CA THR A 7 27.97 3.23 13.58
C THR A 7 27.57 3.02 12.12
N ARG A 8 28.19 2.08 11.39
CA ARG A 8 27.81 1.76 10.00
C ARG A 8 26.39 1.17 9.95
N GLU A 9 26.10 0.13 10.74
CA GLU A 9 24.78 -0.51 10.78
C GLU A 9 23.66 0.48 11.10
N LEU A 10 23.86 1.32 12.14
CA LEU A 10 22.90 2.37 12.50
C LEU A 10 22.71 3.40 11.39
N THR A 11 23.76 3.73 10.65
CA THR A 11 23.67 4.65 9.50
C THR A 11 22.79 4.06 8.40
N ILE A 12 22.95 2.76 8.13
CA ILE A 12 22.16 2.05 7.12
C ILE A 12 20.69 2.00 7.52
N LEU A 13 20.40 1.54 8.74
CA LEU A 13 19.03 1.48 9.26
C LEU A 13 18.37 2.86 9.25
N ASN A 14 19.07 3.91 9.68
CA ASN A 14 18.53 5.27 9.68
C ASN A 14 18.25 5.78 8.26
N ALA A 15 19.14 5.52 7.30
CA ALA A 15 18.93 5.93 5.91
C ALA A 15 17.69 5.26 5.29
N VAL A 16 17.50 3.97 5.54
CA VAL A 16 16.34 3.20 5.08
C VAL A 16 15.05 3.68 5.78
N ALA A 17 15.10 3.90 7.10
CA ALA A 17 13.97 4.48 7.84
C ALA A 17 13.54 5.84 7.26
N GLN A 18 14.49 6.70 6.92
CA GLN A 18 14.19 8.00 6.33
C GLN A 18 13.58 7.87 4.94
N ALA A 19 14.05 6.95 4.10
CA ALA A 19 13.46 6.71 2.79
C ALA A 19 11.99 6.28 2.91
N LEU A 20 11.70 5.36 3.84
CA LEU A 20 10.34 4.87 4.09
C LEU A 20 9.38 5.90 4.68
N ASN A 21 9.91 6.93 5.36
CA ASN A 21 9.09 7.95 6.03
C ASN A 21 8.87 9.22 5.20
N ARG A 22 9.54 9.37 4.05
CA ARG A 22 9.47 10.60 3.24
C ARG A 22 8.31 10.64 2.24
N SER A 23 7.83 9.49 1.79
CA SER A 23 6.77 9.40 0.78
C SER A 23 5.45 9.01 1.43
N VAL A 24 4.36 9.63 0.98
CA VAL A 24 2.99 9.18 1.27
C VAL A 24 2.61 8.01 0.36
N ASP A 25 3.21 7.93 -0.82
CA ASP A 25 3.05 6.85 -1.79
C ASP A 25 3.95 5.68 -1.42
N LEU A 26 3.33 4.53 -1.17
CA LEU A 26 3.99 3.29 -0.79
C LEU A 26 4.92 2.77 -1.89
N ASP A 27 4.52 2.85 -3.16
CA ASP A 27 5.32 2.35 -4.28
C ASP A 27 6.66 3.10 -4.37
N ALA A 28 6.58 4.43 -4.34
CA ALA A 28 7.77 5.29 -4.34
C ALA A 28 8.65 5.07 -3.09
N ALA A 29 8.04 4.83 -1.92
CA ALA A 29 8.77 4.54 -0.68
C ALA A 29 9.56 3.24 -0.77
N LEU A 30 8.96 2.18 -1.31
CA LEU A 30 9.57 0.86 -1.45
C LEU A 30 10.73 0.88 -2.44
N HIS A 31 10.55 1.50 -3.60
CA HIS A 31 11.63 1.67 -4.58
C HIS A 31 12.80 2.47 -4.00
N ALA A 32 12.53 3.56 -3.27
CA ALA A 32 13.57 4.37 -2.64
C ALA A 32 14.31 3.61 -1.53
N ALA A 33 13.60 2.84 -0.71
CA ALA A 33 14.18 2.03 0.35
C ALA A 33 15.05 0.90 -0.21
N LEU A 34 14.57 0.21 -1.26
CA LEU A 34 15.32 -0.83 -1.95
C LEU A 34 16.60 -0.27 -2.59
N ALA A 35 16.51 0.88 -3.27
CA ALA A 35 17.68 1.55 -3.84
C ALA A 35 18.71 1.96 -2.79
N LYS A 36 18.25 2.47 -1.65
CA LYS A 36 19.15 2.85 -0.55
C LYS A 36 19.78 1.63 0.11
N ALA A 37 19.03 0.54 0.28
CA ALA A 37 19.54 -0.73 0.78
C ALA A 37 20.63 -1.30 -0.14
N ALA A 38 20.35 -1.31 -1.45
CA ALA A 38 21.28 -1.82 -2.45
C ALA A 38 22.59 -1.03 -2.49
N GLU A 39 22.51 0.30 -2.46
CA GLU A 39 23.69 1.19 -2.41
C GLU A 39 24.58 0.92 -1.19
N LEU A 40 23.99 0.75 0.00
CA LEU A 40 24.72 0.68 1.25
C LEU A 40 25.28 -0.71 1.60
N LEU A 41 24.66 -1.75 1.03
CA LEU A 41 25.02 -3.16 1.24
C LEU A 41 25.71 -3.79 0.02
N ASP A 42 26.02 -3.00 -1.01
CA ASP A 42 26.64 -3.47 -2.27
C ASP A 42 25.83 -4.60 -2.94
N LEU A 43 24.51 -4.44 -2.94
CA LEU A 43 23.59 -5.38 -3.58
C LEU A 43 23.39 -4.95 -5.03
N HIS A 44 23.44 -5.92 -5.94
CA HIS A 44 23.25 -5.65 -7.34
C HIS A 44 21.77 -5.65 -7.73
N ALA A 45 21.01 -6.63 -7.25
CA ALA A 45 19.60 -6.80 -7.59
C ALA A 45 18.74 -6.92 -6.33
N GLY A 46 17.47 -6.54 -6.43
CA GLY A 46 16.50 -6.80 -5.39
C GLY A 46 15.06 -6.65 -5.86
N TRP A 47 14.13 -7.29 -5.15
CA TRP A 47 12.71 -7.21 -5.44
C TRP A 47 11.87 -7.52 -4.20
N ILE A 48 10.69 -6.90 -4.13
CA ILE A 48 9.76 -7.03 -3.02
C ILE A 48 8.46 -7.61 -3.54
N TRP A 49 8.04 -8.74 -2.96
CA TRP A 49 6.69 -9.24 -3.09
C TRP A 49 5.87 -8.86 -1.87
N LEU A 50 4.66 -8.35 -2.08
CA LEU A 50 3.72 -8.07 -1.00
C LEU A 50 2.49 -8.95 -1.13
N LEU A 51 1.92 -9.31 0.02
CA LEU A 51 0.64 -10.02 0.08
C LEU A 51 -0.51 -9.02 -0.05
N ASN A 52 -1.47 -9.34 -0.91
CA ASN A 52 -2.77 -8.71 -0.96
C ASN A 52 -3.67 -9.34 0.11
N GLU A 53 -4.19 -8.51 1.01
CA GLU A 53 -5.02 -8.94 2.14
C GLU A 53 -6.41 -9.44 1.71
N GLU A 54 -6.90 -9.01 0.54
CA GLU A 54 -8.26 -9.31 0.10
C GLU A 54 -8.38 -10.70 -0.53
N ASN A 55 -7.39 -11.10 -1.33
CA ASN A 55 -7.42 -12.36 -2.08
C ASN A 55 -6.32 -13.36 -1.66
N GLY A 56 -5.37 -12.95 -0.80
CA GLY A 56 -4.26 -13.79 -0.36
C GLY A 56 -3.18 -14.03 -1.43
N GLU A 57 -3.29 -13.41 -2.60
CA GLU A 57 -2.27 -13.48 -3.64
C GLU A 57 -1.13 -12.52 -3.33
N HIS A 58 0.03 -12.76 -3.92
CA HIS A 58 1.16 -11.86 -3.82
C HIS A 58 1.42 -11.18 -5.17
N TYR A 59 1.96 -9.96 -5.12
CA TYR A 59 2.31 -9.19 -6.30
C TYR A 59 3.71 -8.57 -6.16
N LEU A 60 4.36 -8.27 -7.28
CA LEU A 60 5.63 -7.57 -7.33
C LEU A 60 5.40 -6.08 -7.03
N ALA A 61 5.79 -5.64 -5.83
CA ALA A 61 5.56 -4.28 -5.35
C ALA A 61 6.73 -3.34 -5.66
N ALA A 62 7.96 -3.86 -5.73
CA ALA A 62 9.12 -3.09 -6.15
C ALA A 62 10.18 -4.03 -6.73
N ALA A 63 10.97 -3.52 -7.68
CA ALA A 63 12.09 -4.26 -8.23
C ALA A 63 13.21 -3.31 -8.65
N GLN A 64 14.45 -3.79 -8.56
CA GLN A 64 15.63 -3.07 -8.98
C GLN A 64 16.65 -4.04 -9.59
N ASN A 65 17.17 -3.66 -10.76
CA ASN A 65 18.22 -4.38 -11.48
C ASN A 65 17.95 -5.89 -11.57
N LEU A 66 16.70 -6.26 -11.89
CA LEU A 66 16.38 -7.66 -12.14
C LEU A 66 17.24 -8.18 -13.31
N PRO A 67 17.80 -9.39 -13.19
CA PRO A 67 18.49 -10.00 -14.32
C PRO A 67 17.53 -10.13 -15.52
N PRO A 68 18.00 -10.05 -16.78
CA PRO A 68 17.17 -10.13 -17.97
C PRO A 68 16.19 -11.31 -17.99
N ALA A 69 16.60 -12.46 -17.45
CA ALA A 69 15.76 -13.66 -17.31
C ALA A 69 14.50 -13.44 -16.46
N LEU A 70 14.47 -12.44 -15.59
CA LEU A 70 13.31 -12.05 -14.78
C LEU A 70 12.69 -10.75 -15.28
N ALA A 71 13.49 -9.78 -15.76
CA ALA A 71 13.01 -8.48 -16.21
C ALA A 71 12.25 -8.55 -17.55
N GLU A 72 12.72 -9.36 -18.50
CA GLU A 72 12.12 -9.46 -19.84
C GLU A 72 10.95 -10.46 -19.90
N LYS A 73 10.68 -11.16 -18.81
CA LYS A 73 9.65 -12.21 -18.70
C LYS A 73 8.83 -12.04 -17.42
N PRO A 74 7.94 -11.04 -17.37
CA PRO A 74 7.17 -10.69 -16.17
C PRO A 74 6.35 -11.86 -15.60
N GLU A 75 5.87 -12.77 -16.46
CA GLU A 75 5.13 -13.97 -16.06
C GLU A 75 5.92 -14.88 -15.12
N ARG A 76 7.25 -14.76 -15.07
CA ARG A 76 8.11 -15.50 -14.14
C ARG A 76 8.11 -14.88 -12.75
N MET A 77 7.77 -13.61 -12.62
CA MET A 77 7.63 -12.90 -11.35
C MET A 77 6.23 -13.06 -10.75
N GLU A 78 5.34 -13.74 -11.47
CA GLU A 78 3.99 -14.12 -11.04
C GLU A 78 3.95 -15.54 -10.45
N GLY A 79 2.92 -15.83 -9.64
CA GLY A 79 2.66 -17.17 -9.09
C GLY A 79 3.62 -17.62 -7.99
N TRP A 80 3.49 -18.85 -7.51
CA TRP A 80 4.26 -19.34 -6.37
C TRP A 80 5.70 -19.71 -6.76
N CYS A 81 6.66 -19.37 -5.89
CA CYS A 81 8.01 -19.95 -5.92
C CYS A 81 8.37 -20.47 -4.53
N TYR A 82 9.48 -21.21 -4.47
CA TYR A 82 10.03 -21.75 -3.24
C TYR A 82 10.04 -20.74 -2.08
N CYS A 83 10.51 -19.50 -2.29
CA CYS A 83 10.59 -18.50 -1.23
C CYS A 83 9.22 -18.06 -0.74
N VAL A 84 8.25 -17.92 -1.66
CA VAL A 84 6.87 -17.60 -1.33
C VAL A 84 6.24 -18.76 -0.55
N GLU A 85 6.42 -20.00 -1.00
CA GLU A 85 5.94 -21.20 -0.32
C GLU A 85 6.49 -21.28 1.11
N GLN A 86 7.81 -21.16 1.29
CA GLN A 86 8.44 -21.21 2.61
C GLN A 86 7.98 -20.07 3.53
N TYR A 87 7.75 -18.88 2.97
CA TYR A 87 7.21 -17.77 3.75
C TYR A 87 5.80 -18.06 4.25
N PHE A 88 4.89 -18.49 3.38
CA PHE A 88 3.51 -18.81 3.74
C PHE A 88 3.40 -20.01 4.70
N GLU A 89 4.26 -21.02 4.53
CA GLU A 89 4.35 -22.18 5.44
C GLU A 89 4.97 -21.81 6.81
N GLY A 90 5.53 -20.61 6.94
CA GLY A 90 6.16 -20.13 8.18
C GLY A 90 7.55 -20.70 8.45
N THR A 91 8.18 -21.32 7.44
CA THR A 91 9.54 -21.86 7.55
C THR A 91 10.62 -20.81 7.27
N LEU A 92 10.29 -19.73 6.53
CA LEU A 92 11.15 -18.56 6.37
C LEU A 92 10.95 -17.58 7.55
N ALA A 93 11.44 -17.95 8.73
CA ALA A 93 11.33 -17.15 9.94
C ALA A 93 12.38 -16.03 10.05
N GLU A 94 13.55 -16.21 9.43
CA GLU A 94 14.67 -15.27 9.43
C GLU A 94 15.16 -15.02 7.99
N ALA A 95 16.06 -14.04 7.81
CA ALA A 95 16.73 -13.85 6.53
C ALA A 95 17.64 -15.03 6.20
N ALA A 96 17.52 -15.58 5.00
CA ALA A 96 18.28 -16.77 4.58
C ALA A 96 18.79 -16.67 3.15
N ASN A 97 20.01 -17.17 2.90
CA ASN A 97 20.52 -17.37 1.54
C ASN A 97 19.80 -18.51 0.85
N ILE A 98 19.36 -18.27 -0.38
CA ILE A 98 18.68 -19.21 -1.25
C ILE A 98 19.56 -19.44 -2.48
N ASP A 99 19.98 -20.69 -2.67
CA ASP A 99 20.70 -21.14 -3.85
C ASP A 99 19.78 -21.12 -5.08
N PHE A 100 20.31 -20.71 -6.23
CA PHE A 100 19.61 -20.68 -7.51
C PHE A 100 19.00 -22.05 -7.89
N ILE A 101 19.61 -23.17 -7.49
CA ILE A 101 19.05 -24.52 -7.74
C ILE A 101 17.78 -24.78 -6.93
N THR A 102 17.62 -24.09 -5.80
CA THR A 102 16.45 -24.22 -4.92
C THR A 102 15.36 -23.26 -5.37
N CYS A 103 15.72 -22.05 -5.80
CA CYS A 103 14.77 -21.07 -6.29
C CYS A 103 14.04 -21.58 -7.54
N SER A 104 12.76 -21.90 -7.43
CA SER A 104 11.94 -22.38 -8.56
C SER A 104 11.94 -21.43 -9.77
N ARG A 105 12.25 -20.15 -9.57
CA ARG A 105 12.38 -19.13 -10.63
C ARG A 105 13.75 -19.12 -11.32
N LEU A 106 14.78 -19.72 -10.73
CA LEU A 106 16.16 -19.70 -11.25
C LEU A 106 16.68 -21.11 -11.61
N LYS A 107 16.22 -22.17 -10.95
CA LYS A 107 16.80 -23.53 -11.04
C LYS A 107 16.92 -24.15 -12.43
N ASN A 108 16.13 -23.68 -13.39
CA ASN A 108 16.13 -24.16 -14.77
C ASN A 108 16.54 -23.09 -15.80
N TYR A 109 17.13 -21.99 -15.35
CA TYR A 109 17.51 -20.87 -16.22
C TYR A 109 18.98 -20.51 -15.98
N MET A 110 19.83 -20.83 -16.95
CA MET A 110 21.24 -20.43 -16.93
C MET A 110 21.53 -19.24 -17.85
N THR A 111 20.64 -18.95 -18.81
CA THR A 111 20.79 -17.86 -19.77
C THR A 111 20.06 -16.60 -19.28
N GLY A 112 20.74 -15.45 -19.32
CA GLY A 112 20.14 -14.17 -18.93
C GLY A 112 20.00 -13.98 -17.41
N THR A 113 20.62 -14.81 -16.59
CA THR A 113 20.66 -14.64 -15.13
C THR A 113 21.81 -13.74 -14.67
N ASP A 114 22.65 -13.27 -15.59
CA ASP A 114 23.87 -12.48 -15.34
C ASP A 114 24.83 -13.07 -14.30
N GLY A 115 24.76 -14.39 -14.10
CA GLY A 115 25.57 -15.10 -13.12
C GLY A 115 24.96 -15.16 -11.71
N LEU A 116 23.70 -14.74 -11.53
CA LEU A 116 22.96 -14.88 -10.27
C LEU A 116 22.93 -16.34 -9.81
N ARG A 117 23.65 -16.63 -8.72
CA ARG A 117 23.72 -17.95 -8.06
C ARG A 117 23.04 -17.99 -6.71
N PHE A 118 23.01 -16.87 -6.00
CA PHE A 118 22.40 -16.77 -4.68
C PHE A 118 21.59 -15.49 -4.58
N HIS A 119 20.48 -15.58 -3.86
CA HIS A 119 19.80 -14.40 -3.33
C HIS A 119 19.42 -14.66 -1.88
N ALA A 120 19.41 -13.62 -1.05
CA ALA A 120 18.83 -13.69 0.27
C ALA A 120 17.33 -13.41 0.20
N SER A 121 16.54 -14.19 0.92
CA SER A 121 15.11 -13.98 1.14
C SER A 121 14.90 -13.52 2.57
N VAL A 122 14.23 -12.38 2.72
CA VAL A 122 14.00 -11.69 3.98
C VAL A 122 12.49 -11.59 4.18
N PRO A 123 11.94 -12.19 5.23
CA PRO A 123 10.52 -12.07 5.51
C PRO A 123 10.17 -10.65 5.98
N LEU A 124 9.04 -10.13 5.54
CA LEU A 124 8.51 -8.84 5.96
C LEU A 124 7.31 -9.08 6.89
N HIS A 125 7.43 -8.72 8.16
CA HIS A 125 6.36 -8.91 9.14
C HIS A 125 5.98 -7.58 9.79
N ALA A 126 4.71 -7.46 10.18
CA ALA A 126 4.26 -6.35 11.01
C ALA A 126 3.27 -6.86 12.05
N HIS A 127 3.56 -6.66 13.34
CA HIS A 127 2.65 -7.04 14.43
C HIS A 127 2.13 -8.49 14.36
N GLY A 128 2.99 -9.44 13.95
CA GLY A 128 2.63 -10.86 13.81
C GLY A 128 1.87 -11.22 12.53
N LYS A 129 1.70 -10.27 11.61
CA LYS A 129 1.08 -10.47 10.29
C LYS A 129 2.15 -10.63 9.21
N GLN A 130 1.89 -11.54 8.28
CA GLN A 130 2.68 -11.71 7.07
C GLN A 130 2.36 -10.59 6.09
N ILE A 131 3.39 -9.79 5.73
CA ILE A 131 3.26 -8.65 4.82
C ILE A 131 3.82 -8.98 3.44
N GLY A 132 4.93 -9.72 3.38
CA GLY A 132 5.62 -9.98 2.12
C GLY A 132 7.04 -10.50 2.29
N ILE A 133 7.82 -10.45 1.21
CA ILE A 133 9.21 -10.93 1.15
C ILE A 133 10.04 -9.90 0.39
N LEU A 134 11.18 -9.54 0.97
CA LEU A 134 12.26 -8.84 0.27
C LEU A 134 13.28 -9.88 -0.19
N ASN A 135 13.64 -9.85 -1.46
CA ASN A 135 14.72 -10.64 -2.01
C ASN A 135 15.83 -9.72 -2.48
N VAL A 136 17.08 -10.07 -2.20
CA VAL A 136 18.25 -9.28 -2.61
C VAL A 136 19.40 -10.18 -3.03
N ALA A 137 20.24 -9.72 -3.93
CA ALA A 137 21.41 -10.46 -4.38
C ALA A 137 22.65 -9.56 -4.43
N ALA A 138 23.78 -10.07 -3.93
CA ALA A 138 25.06 -9.39 -3.95
C ALA A 138 25.62 -9.27 -5.37
N ALA A 139 26.47 -8.27 -5.61
CA ALA A 139 27.08 -8.04 -6.93
C ALA A 139 28.05 -9.13 -7.40
N ASP A 140 28.66 -9.86 -6.47
CA ASP A 140 29.52 -11.01 -6.77
C ASP A 140 28.74 -12.33 -6.89
N TRP A 141 27.42 -12.26 -6.69
CA TRP A 141 26.50 -13.41 -6.70
C TRP A 141 26.92 -14.52 -5.72
N CYS A 142 27.48 -14.13 -4.58
CA CYS A 142 27.80 -15.03 -3.47
C CYS A 142 26.71 -14.98 -2.39
N GLU A 143 26.83 -15.91 -1.43
CA GLU A 143 26.05 -15.85 -0.19
C GLU A 143 26.33 -14.57 0.58
N LEU A 144 25.29 -13.96 1.13
CA LEU A 144 25.45 -12.87 2.08
C LEU A 144 25.97 -13.39 3.42
N ALA A 145 26.86 -12.63 4.05
CA ALA A 145 27.37 -12.98 5.37
C ALA A 145 26.24 -12.99 6.41
N PRO A 146 26.33 -13.82 7.47
CA PRO A 146 25.31 -13.88 8.52
C PRO A 146 24.96 -12.51 9.12
N GLU A 147 25.91 -11.59 9.18
CA GLU A 147 25.68 -10.27 9.75
C GLU A 147 24.94 -9.34 8.79
N ASP A 148 25.16 -9.46 7.49
CA ASP A 148 24.37 -8.76 6.47
C ASP A 148 22.93 -9.32 6.45
N LEU A 149 22.75 -10.63 6.62
CA LEU A 149 21.43 -11.25 6.79
C LEU A 149 20.71 -10.73 8.03
N SER A 150 21.41 -10.61 9.17
CA SER A 150 20.83 -10.08 10.41
C SER A 150 20.42 -8.60 10.27
N LEU A 151 21.24 -7.80 9.60
CA LEU A 151 20.93 -6.41 9.28
C LEU A 151 19.71 -6.31 8.34
N LEU A 152 19.68 -7.12 7.29
CA LEU A 152 18.57 -7.22 6.35
C LEU A 152 17.28 -7.67 7.03
N TYR A 153 17.35 -8.61 7.97
CA TYR A 153 16.20 -9.04 8.76
C TYR A 153 15.61 -7.88 9.58
N THR A 154 16.47 -7.09 10.23
CA THR A 154 16.06 -5.86 10.94
C THR A 154 15.42 -4.85 9.98
N MET A 155 15.97 -4.71 8.77
CA MET A 155 15.37 -3.87 7.73
C MET A 155 14.02 -4.42 7.26
N GLY A 156 13.86 -5.75 7.20
CA GLY A 156 12.62 -6.43 6.87
C GLY A 156 11.49 -6.12 7.85
N ASP A 157 11.79 -6.10 9.15
CA ASP A 157 10.84 -5.68 10.19
C ASP A 157 10.41 -4.20 10.00
N MET A 158 11.37 -3.32 9.74
CA MET A 158 11.10 -1.90 9.50
C MET A 158 10.24 -1.68 8.24
N LEU A 159 10.55 -2.41 7.17
CA LEU A 159 9.77 -2.41 5.93
C LEU A 159 8.35 -2.89 6.19
N GLY A 160 8.19 -4.02 6.87
CA GLY A 160 6.88 -4.58 7.22
C GLY A 160 6.00 -3.58 7.99
N ILE A 161 6.55 -2.95 9.04
CA ILE A 161 5.85 -1.93 9.83
C ILE A 161 5.47 -0.72 8.96
N ALA A 162 6.40 -0.24 8.12
CA ALA A 162 6.14 0.92 7.25
C ALA A 162 5.04 0.63 6.22
N ILE A 163 5.02 -0.57 5.64
CA ILE A 163 3.99 -1.03 4.69
C ILE A 163 2.63 -1.10 5.38
N GLU A 164 2.53 -1.75 6.54
CA GLU A 164 1.26 -1.85 7.27
C GLU A 164 0.75 -0.46 7.67
N ARG A 165 1.64 0.44 8.09
CA ARG A 165 1.29 1.84 8.39
C ARG A 165 0.74 2.57 7.16
N ALA A 166 1.36 2.41 5.99
CA ALA A 166 0.88 3.03 4.75
C ALA A 166 -0.51 2.52 4.38
N ARG A 167 -0.73 1.19 4.42
CA ARG A 167 -2.05 0.57 4.18
C ARG A 167 -3.12 1.04 5.17
N LEU A 168 -2.77 1.18 6.45
CA LEU A 168 -3.69 1.72 7.45
C LEU A 168 -4.05 3.18 7.19
N TYR A 169 -3.07 3.98 6.77
CA TYR A 169 -3.29 5.39 6.42
C TYR A 169 -4.23 5.52 5.21
N GLU A 170 -4.00 4.75 4.15
CA GLU A 170 -4.87 4.72 2.95
C GLU A 170 -6.31 4.33 3.31
N ARG A 171 -6.49 3.22 4.02
CA ARG A 171 -7.82 2.79 4.51
C ARG A 171 -8.50 3.85 5.37
N SER A 172 -7.75 4.52 6.23
CA SER A 172 -8.30 5.58 7.07
C SER A 172 -8.72 6.82 6.26
N ALA A 173 -7.96 7.18 5.23
CA ALA A 173 -8.28 8.29 4.34
C ALA A 173 -9.55 8.00 3.52
N GLU A 174 -9.69 6.78 2.98
CA GLU A 174 -10.88 6.34 2.24
C GLU A 174 -12.13 6.36 3.11
N LEU A 175 -12.06 5.80 4.33
CA LEU A 175 -13.17 5.85 5.29
C LEU A 175 -13.53 7.28 5.68
N GLY A 176 -12.55 8.17 5.80
CA GLY A 176 -12.77 9.59 6.04
C GLY A 176 -13.55 10.26 4.91
N ALA A 177 -13.12 10.04 3.66
CA ALA A 177 -13.77 10.57 2.47
C ALA A 177 -15.21 10.04 2.30
N GLU A 178 -15.45 8.77 2.62
CA GLU A 178 -16.80 8.17 2.59
C GLU A 178 -17.72 8.75 3.68
N ARG A 179 -17.19 8.96 4.89
CA ARG A 179 -17.95 9.60 5.98
C ARG A 179 -18.36 11.02 5.64
N GLU A 180 -17.46 11.79 5.02
CA GLU A 180 -17.75 13.15 4.62
C GLU A 180 -18.80 13.20 3.51
N ARG A 181 -18.71 12.33 2.51
CA ARG A 181 -19.76 12.20 1.47
C ARG A 181 -21.13 11.87 2.06
N ASN A 182 -21.19 10.94 3.01
CA ASN A 182 -22.45 10.59 3.70
C ASN A 182 -22.97 11.70 4.62
N ARG A 183 -22.09 12.51 5.22
CA ARG A 183 -22.47 13.70 6.00
C ARG A 183 -23.11 14.74 5.09
N LEU A 184 -22.46 15.07 3.97
CA LEU A 184 -22.97 16.02 2.99
C LEU A 184 -24.30 15.56 2.38
N ALA A 185 -24.44 14.28 2.05
CA ALA A 185 -25.70 13.73 1.53
C ALA A 185 -26.87 13.91 2.52
N ARG A 186 -26.63 13.70 3.82
CA ARG A 186 -27.64 13.94 4.86
C ARG A 186 -27.98 15.42 5.02
N GLU A 187 -26.96 16.29 5.05
CA GLU A 187 -27.17 17.75 5.17
C GLU A 187 -27.96 18.31 3.98
N ILE A 188 -27.65 17.86 2.76
CA ILE A 188 -28.41 18.18 1.55
C ILE A 188 -29.83 17.64 1.68
N HIS A 189 -30.01 16.38 2.09
CA HIS A 189 -31.33 15.78 2.23
C HIS A 189 -32.21 16.53 3.24
N ASP A 190 -31.68 16.89 4.41
CA ASP A 190 -32.40 17.64 5.44
C ASP A 190 -32.79 19.03 4.94
N THR A 191 -31.87 19.73 4.27
CA THR A 191 -32.14 21.06 3.69
C THR A 191 -33.21 21.00 2.61
N LEU A 192 -33.14 20.02 1.71
CA LEU A 192 -34.15 19.80 0.67
C LEU A 192 -35.50 19.43 1.28
N ALA A 193 -35.53 18.54 2.28
CA ALA A 193 -36.77 18.13 2.94
C ALA A 193 -37.45 19.31 3.65
N GLN A 194 -36.68 20.18 4.31
CA GLN A 194 -37.18 21.42 4.92
C GLN A 194 -37.74 22.37 3.85
N GLY A 195 -37.01 22.59 2.76
CA GLY A 195 -37.46 23.43 1.64
C GLY A 195 -38.75 22.92 1.02
N PHE A 196 -38.84 21.63 0.71
CA PHE A 196 -40.05 21.01 0.16
C PHE A 196 -41.23 21.06 1.12
N SER A 197 -41.00 20.84 2.42
CA SER A 197 -42.07 20.96 3.42
C SER A 197 -42.62 22.39 3.49
N ALA A 198 -41.75 23.40 3.39
CA ALA A 198 -42.15 24.79 3.36
C ALA A 198 -42.92 25.15 2.08
N ILE A 199 -42.47 24.67 0.92
CA ILE A 199 -43.18 24.83 -0.37
C ILE A 199 -44.57 24.18 -0.29
N ALA A 200 -44.65 22.94 0.19
CA ALA A 200 -45.92 22.22 0.34
C ALA A 200 -46.91 22.98 1.22
N LEU A 201 -46.46 23.49 2.38
CA LEU A 201 -47.29 24.29 3.28
C LEU A 201 -47.83 25.58 2.62
N GLN A 202 -47.01 26.27 1.83
CA GLN A 202 -47.45 27.46 1.08
C GLN A 202 -48.48 27.12 0.01
N LEU A 203 -48.33 25.98 -0.67
CA LEU A 203 -49.29 25.49 -1.65
C LEU A 203 -50.62 25.07 -0.99
N GLU A 204 -50.58 24.34 0.12
CA GLU A 204 -51.77 24.00 0.92
C GLU A 204 -52.51 25.26 1.40
N THR A 205 -51.76 26.29 1.82
CA THR A 205 -52.34 27.58 2.21
C THR A 205 -53.03 28.26 1.03
N ALA A 206 -52.45 28.22 -0.16
CA ALA A 206 -53.06 28.78 -1.37
C ALA A 206 -54.34 28.03 -1.77
N ASP A 207 -54.34 26.70 -1.65
CA ASP A 207 -55.48 25.83 -1.95
C ASP A 207 -56.65 26.08 -0.99
N ALA A 208 -56.40 26.12 0.32
CA ALA A 208 -57.42 26.45 1.32
C ALA A 208 -58.03 27.85 1.14
N LEU A 209 -57.23 28.82 0.67
CA LEU A 209 -57.72 30.16 0.35
C LEU A 209 -58.61 30.17 -0.90
N LEU A 210 -58.35 29.30 -1.89
CA LEU A 210 -59.20 29.15 -3.07
C LEU A 210 -60.56 28.55 -2.71
N GLU A 211 -60.58 27.51 -1.87
CA GLU A 211 -61.82 26.85 -1.42
C GLU A 211 -62.74 27.77 -0.61
N ALA A 212 -62.15 28.69 0.16
CA ALA A 212 -62.88 29.63 1.02
C ALA A 212 -63.34 30.93 0.30
N GLU A 213 -63.27 31.00 -1.04
CA GLU A 213 -63.48 32.24 -1.82
C GLU A 213 -62.60 33.41 -1.34
N GLY A 214 -61.36 33.12 -0.94
CA GLY A 214 -60.41 34.10 -0.43
C GLY A 214 -59.93 35.10 -1.49
N ASP A 215 -59.47 36.27 -1.04
CA ASP A 215 -58.95 37.34 -1.90
C ASP A 215 -57.76 36.86 -2.76
N ALA A 216 -57.84 37.12 -4.08
CA ALA A 216 -56.82 36.78 -5.07
C ALA A 216 -55.43 37.30 -4.69
N ALA A 217 -55.34 38.45 -4.01
CA ALA A 217 -54.07 38.99 -3.52
C ALA A 217 -53.37 38.07 -2.51
N ARG A 218 -54.13 37.38 -1.65
CA ARG A 218 -53.60 36.45 -0.63
C ARG A 218 -53.18 35.12 -1.24
N ILE A 219 -53.96 34.59 -2.18
CA ILE A 219 -53.61 33.38 -2.95
C ILE A 219 -52.31 33.63 -3.72
N HIS A 220 -52.23 34.76 -4.44
CA HIS A 220 -51.02 35.12 -5.18
C HIS A 220 -49.81 35.25 -4.26
N LYS A 221 -49.97 35.81 -3.05
CA LYS A 221 -48.89 35.92 -2.07
C LYS A 221 -48.39 34.54 -1.61
N ALA A 222 -49.26 33.59 -1.31
CA ALA A 222 -48.87 32.24 -0.91
C ALA A 222 -48.10 31.52 -2.03
N VAL A 223 -48.55 31.64 -3.28
CA VAL A 223 -47.85 31.11 -4.46
C VAL A 223 -46.47 31.77 -4.65
N GLN A 224 -46.37 33.10 -4.51
CA GLN A 224 -45.09 33.82 -4.58
C GLN A 224 -44.12 33.38 -3.47
N GLN A 225 -44.64 33.12 -2.26
CA GLN A 225 -43.84 32.60 -1.15
C GLN A 225 -43.35 31.17 -1.42
N ALA A 226 -44.15 30.31 -2.04
CA ALA A 226 -43.72 28.98 -2.49
C ALA A 226 -42.63 29.06 -3.58
N LEU A 227 -42.82 29.93 -4.57
CA LEU A 227 -41.87 30.12 -5.68
C LEU A 227 -40.53 30.70 -5.21
N ALA A 228 -40.53 31.52 -4.15
CA ALA A 228 -39.30 32.07 -3.58
C ALA A 228 -38.47 31.04 -2.78
N LEU A 229 -39.05 29.86 -2.48
CA LEU A 229 -38.40 28.77 -1.75
C LEU A 229 -37.89 27.64 -2.68
N ALA A 230 -38.25 27.69 -3.97
CA ALA A 230 -37.83 26.75 -5.01
C ALA A 230 -36.51 27.17 -5.65
#